data_AF-A0A953CBT1-F1
#
_entry.id   AF-A0A953CBT1-F1
#
_cell.length_a   1.000
_cell.length_b   1.000
_cell.length_c   1.000
_cell.angle_alpha   90.00
_cell.angle_beta   90.00
_cell.angle_gamma   90.00
#
_symmetry.space_group_name_H-M   'P 1'
#
loop_
_entity.id
_entity.type
_entity.pdbx_description
1 polymer ?
#
loop_
_entity_poly.entity_id
_entity_poly.type
_entity_poly.pdbx_seq_one_letter_code
_entity_poly.pdbx_strand_id
1 'polypeptide(L)'
;MPKFIVLPPEKIAEVRKLYEGTNVPVRDLASICGLGVTTFLKRVKLWGWKPRNYRMRDYDAAAQRDIESIREIAAPAIAIAENETLIDRVRTAVEREIVAIEAVLARVEGAKLRSTDAERAARTLATLVKTLREVAALQRDEKPEQASGEGEDEFRDLEEFRSELAERLDRLRRSRAAE
;
A
#
# COMPACT_ATOMS: atom_id res chain seq x y z
N MET A 1 -42.76 -40.37 -23.70
CA MET A 1 -42.48 -40.94 -22.36
C MET A 1 -41.17 -40.35 -21.85
N PRO A 2 -41.09 -39.78 -20.63
CA PRO A 2 -39.82 -39.29 -20.11
C PRO A 2 -38.82 -40.45 -19.97
N LYS A 3 -37.60 -40.30 -20.50
CA LYS A 3 -36.52 -41.28 -20.32
C LYS A 3 -36.17 -41.36 -18.83
N PHE A 4 -36.54 -42.44 -18.17
CA PHE A 4 -36.09 -42.72 -16.81
C PHE A 4 -34.64 -43.18 -16.87
N ILE A 5 -33.71 -42.23 -16.74
CA ILE A 5 -32.30 -42.57 -16.53
C ILE A 5 -32.22 -43.22 -15.14
N VAL A 6 -32.02 -44.54 -15.11
CA VAL A 6 -31.76 -45.30 -13.88
C VAL A 6 -30.35 -44.96 -13.45
N LEU A 7 -30.21 -44.31 -12.31
CA LEU A 7 -28.90 -43.97 -11.74
C LEU A 7 -28.42 -45.12 -10.85
N PRO A 8 -27.15 -45.54 -10.97
CA PRO A 8 -26.55 -46.48 -10.04
C PRO A 8 -26.67 -45.97 -8.59
N PRO A 9 -26.98 -46.83 -7.61
CA PRO A 9 -27.15 -46.44 -6.21
C PRO A 9 -25.88 -45.83 -5.61
N GLU A 10 -24.70 -46.25 -6.07
CA GLU A 10 -23.40 -45.70 -5.66
C GLU A 10 -23.29 -44.21 -6.04
N LYS A 11 -23.68 -43.85 -7.26
CA LYS A 11 -23.68 -42.46 -7.73
C LYS A 11 -24.69 -41.60 -6.97
N ILE A 12 -25.84 -42.18 -6.62
CA ILE A 12 -26.86 -41.50 -5.80
C ILE A 12 -26.29 -41.19 -4.41
N ALA A 13 -25.56 -42.13 -3.79
CA ALA A 13 -24.95 -41.93 -2.48
C ALA A 13 -23.79 -40.91 -2.50
N GLU A 14 -22.95 -40.93 -3.53
CA GLU A 14 -21.88 -39.96 -3.73
C GLU A 14 -22.42 -38.53 -3.90
N VAL A 15 -23.39 -38.36 -4.80
CA VAL A 15 -24.00 -37.06 -5.06
C VAL A 15 -24.82 -36.57 -3.88
N ARG A 16 -25.40 -37.48 -3.07
CA ARG A 16 -26.03 -37.12 -1.80
C ARG A 16 -25.02 -36.52 -0.82
N LYS A 17 -23.85 -37.14 -0.66
CA LYS A 17 -22.79 -36.60 0.21
C LYS A 17 -22.36 -35.20 -0.23
N LEU A 18 -22.20 -34.99 -1.54
CA LEU A 18 -21.86 -33.68 -2.10
C LEU A 18 -22.99 -32.65 -1.95
N TYR A 19 -24.24 -33.09 -2.11
CA TYR A 19 -25.42 -32.23 -2.00
C TYR A 19 -25.70 -31.78 -0.57
N GLU A 20 -25.55 -32.67 0.41
CA GLU A 20 -25.83 -32.39 1.83
C GLU A 20 -24.62 -31.81 2.58
N GLY A 21 -23.40 -32.17 2.19
CA GLY A 21 -22.17 -31.86 2.93
C GLY A 21 -21.24 -30.85 2.26
N THR A 22 -21.54 -30.37 1.06
CA THR A 22 -20.60 -29.51 0.30
C THR A 22 -21.30 -28.38 -0.41
N ASN A 23 -20.53 -27.36 -0.81
CA ASN A 23 -21.01 -26.16 -1.48
C ASN A 23 -21.12 -26.30 -3.02
N VAL A 24 -21.06 -27.51 -3.56
CA VAL A 24 -21.04 -27.73 -5.02
C VAL A 24 -22.34 -27.25 -5.67
N PRO A 25 -22.33 -26.38 -6.70
CA PRO A 25 -23.54 -25.91 -7.36
C PRO A 25 -24.45 -27.05 -7.84
N VAL A 26 -25.77 -26.88 -7.70
CA VAL A 26 -26.77 -27.90 -8.08
C VAL A 26 -26.67 -28.27 -9.57
N ARG A 27 -26.23 -27.33 -10.41
CA ARG A 27 -25.97 -27.55 -11.83
C ARG A 27 -24.89 -28.62 -12.06
N ASP A 28 -23.82 -28.57 -11.28
CA ASP A 28 -22.68 -29.48 -11.43
C ASP A 28 -23.04 -30.87 -10.89
N LEU A 29 -23.76 -30.93 -9.77
CA LEU A 29 -24.32 -32.18 -9.23
C LEU A 29 -25.28 -32.87 -10.21
N ALA A 30 -26.13 -32.09 -10.88
CA ALA A 30 -27.02 -32.62 -11.91
C ALA A 30 -26.24 -33.14 -13.13
N SER A 31 -25.16 -32.45 -13.50
CA SER A 31 -24.27 -32.84 -14.61
C SER A 31 -23.52 -34.15 -14.31
N ILE A 32 -23.04 -34.34 -13.08
CA ILE A 32 -22.42 -35.60 -12.60
C ILE A 32 -23.41 -36.77 -12.72
N CYS A 33 -24.69 -36.51 -12.50
CA CYS A 33 -25.77 -37.49 -12.68
C CYS A 33 -26.24 -37.64 -14.15
N GLY A 34 -25.75 -36.83 -15.09
CA GLY A 34 -26.28 -36.78 -16.45
C GLY A 34 -27.77 -36.36 -16.50
N LEU A 35 -28.22 -35.55 -15.53
CA LEU A 35 -29.59 -35.06 -15.41
C LEU A 35 -29.67 -33.57 -15.68
N GLY A 36 -30.83 -33.12 -16.16
CA GLY A 36 -31.19 -31.71 -16.11
C GLY A 36 -31.41 -31.24 -14.67
N VAL A 37 -31.08 -29.98 -14.36
CA VAL A 37 -31.17 -29.39 -13.00
C VAL A 37 -32.56 -29.55 -12.39
N THR A 38 -33.61 -29.31 -13.17
CA THR A 38 -35.00 -29.45 -12.73
C THR A 38 -35.38 -30.91 -12.41
N THR A 39 -34.89 -31.86 -13.21
CA THR A 39 -35.08 -33.30 -12.98
C THR A 39 -34.33 -33.77 -11.74
N PHE A 40 -33.10 -33.28 -11.54
CA PHE A 40 -32.33 -33.55 -10.34
C PHE A 40 -33.07 -33.06 -9.08
N LEU A 41 -33.53 -31.81 -9.04
CA LEU A 41 -34.27 -31.27 -7.88
C LEU A 41 -35.59 -32.01 -7.59
N LYS A 42 -36.31 -32.46 -8.63
CA LYS A 42 -37.49 -33.32 -8.45
C LYS A 42 -37.11 -34.67 -7.83
N ARG A 43 -36.01 -35.28 -8.27
CA ARG A 43 -35.49 -36.54 -7.72
C ARG A 43 -34.98 -36.41 -6.29
N VAL A 44 -34.31 -35.32 -5.96
CA VAL A 44 -33.89 -35.00 -4.58
C VAL A 44 -35.09 -35.00 -3.62
N LYS A 45 -36.23 -34.41 -4.03
CA LYS A 45 -37.47 -34.47 -3.25
C LYS A 45 -38.02 -35.89 -3.13
N LEU A 46 -38.01 -36.65 -4.22
CA LEU A 46 -38.47 -38.05 -4.22
C LEU A 46 -37.58 -38.98 -3.39
N TRP A 47 -36.27 -38.71 -3.34
CA TRP A 47 -35.30 -39.44 -2.53
C TRP A 47 -35.29 -38.99 -1.06
N GLY A 48 -36.07 -37.97 -0.70
CA GLY A 48 -36.19 -37.48 0.68
C GLY A 48 -34.90 -36.88 1.23
N TRP A 49 -34.03 -36.35 0.37
CA TRP A 49 -32.77 -35.75 0.82
C TRP A 49 -33.02 -34.46 1.60
N LYS A 50 -32.13 -34.15 2.54
CA LYS A 50 -32.26 -32.94 3.36
C LYS A 50 -32.19 -31.72 2.43
N PRO A 51 -33.20 -30.82 2.42
CA PRO A 51 -33.16 -29.66 1.54
C PRO A 51 -31.91 -28.83 1.84
N ARG A 52 -31.17 -28.48 0.80
CA ARG A 52 -30.02 -27.57 0.89
C ARG A 52 -30.57 -26.18 1.18
N ASN A 53 -30.80 -25.90 2.46
CA ASN A 53 -31.25 -24.61 2.93
C ASN A 53 -30.02 -23.72 3.07
N TYR A 54 -29.39 -23.38 1.94
CA TYR A 54 -28.40 -22.33 1.93
C TYR A 54 -29.17 -21.03 2.12
N ARG A 55 -29.19 -20.54 3.36
CA ARG A 55 -29.59 -19.15 3.59
C ARG A 55 -28.52 -18.33 2.88
N MET A 56 -28.91 -17.63 1.82
CA MET A 56 -28.07 -16.69 1.08
C MET A 56 -27.24 -15.78 2.01
N ARG A 57 -27.82 -15.45 3.17
CA ARG A 57 -27.20 -14.78 4.32
C ARG A 57 -25.88 -15.38 4.83
N ASP A 58 -25.67 -16.69 4.76
CA ASP A 58 -24.45 -17.34 5.24
C ASP A 58 -23.30 -17.20 4.21
N TYR A 59 -23.62 -17.12 2.90
CA TYR A 59 -22.64 -16.73 1.88
C TYR A 59 -22.28 -15.26 2.00
N ASP A 60 -23.27 -14.40 2.17
CA ASP A 60 -23.06 -12.97 2.31
C ASP A 60 -22.19 -12.70 3.53
N ALA A 61 -22.44 -13.37 4.66
CA ALA A 61 -21.62 -13.25 5.87
C ALA A 61 -20.19 -13.77 5.71
N ALA A 62 -19.98 -14.87 4.97
CA ALA A 62 -18.63 -15.38 4.70
C ALA A 62 -17.87 -14.44 3.77
N ALA A 63 -18.49 -14.00 2.67
CA ALA A 63 -17.91 -13.03 1.75
C ALA A 63 -17.59 -11.68 2.44
N GLN A 64 -18.46 -11.22 3.35
CA GLN A 64 -18.22 -10.01 4.12
C GLN A 64 -17.00 -10.13 5.04
N ARG A 65 -16.77 -11.29 5.66
CA ARG A 65 -15.60 -11.55 6.49
C ARG A 65 -14.32 -11.59 5.66
N ASP A 66 -14.36 -12.18 4.48
CA ASP A 66 -13.22 -12.23 3.57
C ASP A 66 -12.83 -10.81 3.11
N ILE A 67 -13.83 -9.98 2.78
CA ILE A 67 -13.61 -8.56 2.44
C ILE A 67 -13.01 -7.78 3.62
N GLU A 68 -13.53 -7.98 4.83
CA GLU A 68 -13.02 -7.27 6.01
C GLU A 68 -11.59 -7.72 6.34
N SER A 69 -11.28 -9.01 6.20
CA SER A 69 -9.92 -9.53 6.37
C SER A 69 -8.95 -8.94 5.33
N ILE A 70 -9.35 -8.86 4.06
CA ILE A 70 -8.55 -8.21 3.00
C ILE A 70 -8.32 -6.74 3.34
N ARG A 71 -9.36 -6.04 3.83
CA ARG A 71 -9.26 -4.64 4.22
C ARG A 71 -8.31 -4.44 5.38
N GLU A 72 -8.38 -5.28 6.40
CA GLU A 72 -7.50 -5.23 7.57
C GLU A 72 -6.04 -5.43 7.18
N ILE A 73 -5.76 -6.38 6.27
CA ILE A 73 -4.42 -6.61 5.72
C ILE A 73 -3.96 -5.41 4.87
N ALA A 74 -4.86 -4.79 4.09
CA ALA A 74 -4.52 -3.67 3.22
C ALA A 74 -4.43 -2.32 3.94
N ALA A 75 -5.05 -2.17 5.12
CA ALA A 75 -5.09 -0.93 5.89
C ALA A 75 -3.71 -0.28 6.14
N PRO A 76 -2.67 -1.00 6.59
CA PRO A 76 -1.34 -0.39 6.78
C PRO A 76 -0.73 0.08 5.45
N ALA A 77 -0.87 -0.69 4.37
CA ALA A 77 -0.34 -0.32 3.06
C ALA A 77 -1.01 0.94 2.50
N ILE A 78 -2.33 1.10 2.70
CA ILE A 78 -3.07 2.30 2.30
C ILE A 78 -2.60 3.51 3.12
N ALA A 79 -2.41 3.37 4.43
CA ALA A 79 -1.94 4.46 5.29
C ALA A 79 -0.53 4.93 4.90
N ILE A 80 0.39 4.00 4.60
CA ILE A 80 1.74 4.33 4.12
C ILE A 80 1.67 5.11 2.80
N ALA A 81 0.86 4.66 1.84
CA ALA A 81 0.69 5.35 0.57
C ALA A 81 0.10 6.76 0.75
N GLU A 82 -0.87 6.95 1.64
CA GLU A 82 -1.42 8.27 1.97
C GLU A 82 -0.36 9.19 2.57
N ASN A 83 0.46 8.69 3.49
CA ASN A 83 1.57 9.46 4.07
C ASN A 83 2.61 9.86 3.01
N GLU A 84 3.02 8.95 2.14
CA GLU A 84 3.95 9.26 1.04
C GLU A 84 3.40 10.40 0.15
N THR A 85 2.10 10.37 -0.19
CA THR A 85 1.49 11.46 -0.98
C THR A 85 1.44 12.79 -0.23
N LEU A 86 1.20 12.79 1.08
CA LEU A 86 1.22 14.00 1.90
C LEU A 86 2.63 14.62 1.91
N ILE A 87 3.65 13.77 2.03
CA ILE A 87 5.04 14.19 2.06
C ILE A 87 5.46 14.79 0.72
N ASP A 88 5.10 14.16 -0.40
CA ASP A 88 5.37 14.70 -1.74
C ASP A 88 4.72 16.07 -1.95
N ARG A 89 3.49 16.24 -1.45
CA ARG A 89 2.80 17.54 -1.48
C ARG A 89 3.52 18.59 -0.64
N VAL A 90 3.99 18.23 0.55
CA VAL A 90 4.76 19.14 1.41
C VAL A 90 6.08 19.53 0.74
N ARG A 91 6.82 18.56 0.21
CA ARG A 91 8.06 18.81 -0.54
C ARG A 91 7.83 19.78 -1.71
N THR A 92 6.82 19.51 -2.52
CA THR A 92 6.45 20.37 -3.65
C THR A 92 6.10 21.80 -3.21
N ALA A 93 5.38 21.94 -2.09
CA ALA A 93 5.05 23.26 -1.54
C ALA A 93 6.29 24.00 -1.05
N VAL A 94 7.21 23.32 -0.36
CA VAL A 94 8.47 23.91 0.12
C VAL A 94 9.35 24.35 -1.04
N GLU A 95 9.49 23.54 -2.09
CA GLU A 95 10.25 23.90 -3.30
C GLU A 95 9.68 25.17 -3.96
N ARG A 96 8.35 25.29 -4.06
CA ARG A 96 7.70 26.50 -4.58
C ARG A 96 7.96 27.73 -3.72
N GLU A 97 7.92 27.59 -2.40
CA GLU A 97 8.22 28.69 -1.46
C GLU A 97 9.67 29.14 -1.56
N ILE A 98 10.63 28.21 -1.70
CA ILE A 98 12.04 28.55 -1.91
C ILE A 98 12.20 29.39 -3.19
N VAL A 99 11.62 28.95 -4.31
CA VAL A 99 11.66 29.69 -5.59
C VAL A 99 11.02 31.08 -5.46
N ALA A 100 9.92 31.20 -4.71
CA ALA A 100 9.27 32.49 -4.46
C ALA A 100 10.16 33.43 -3.65
N ILE A 101 10.81 32.93 -2.60
CA ILE A 101 11.76 33.69 -1.77
C ILE A 101 12.96 34.14 -2.62
N GLU A 102 13.53 33.25 -3.43
CA GLU A 102 14.64 33.58 -4.34
C GLU A 102 14.24 34.68 -5.33
N ALA A 103 13.04 34.63 -5.90
CA ALA A 103 12.54 35.66 -6.81
C ALA A 103 12.34 37.02 -6.13
N VAL A 104 11.89 37.04 -4.87
CA VAL A 104 11.79 38.27 -4.07
C VAL A 104 13.19 38.82 -3.78
N LEU A 105 14.13 37.98 -3.37
CA LEU A 105 15.51 38.39 -3.10
C LEU A 105 16.19 38.97 -4.35
N ALA A 106 16.06 38.31 -5.50
CA ALA A 106 16.62 38.78 -6.77
C ALA A 106 16.07 40.16 -7.20
N ARG A 107 14.80 40.46 -6.90
CA ARG A 107 14.21 41.80 -7.13
C ARG A 107 14.78 42.86 -6.20
N VAL A 108 15.16 42.50 -4.98
CA VAL A 108 15.66 43.43 -3.95
C VAL A 108 17.19 43.61 -4.06
N GLU A 109 17.94 42.65 -4.60
CA GLU A 109 19.39 42.80 -4.87
C GLU A 109 19.71 43.96 -5.82
N GLY A 110 18.80 44.31 -6.73
CA GLY A 110 18.90 45.51 -7.56
C GLY A 110 18.80 46.84 -6.80
N ALA A 111 18.35 46.81 -5.54
CA ALA A 111 18.12 47.97 -4.70
C ALA A 111 18.69 47.75 -3.28
N LYS A 112 20.01 47.53 -3.15
CA LYS A 112 20.74 47.37 -1.86
C LYS A 112 19.91 46.65 -0.79
N LEU A 113 19.88 45.33 -0.87
CA LEU A 113 19.25 44.42 0.09
C LEU A 113 19.36 44.97 1.52
N ARG A 114 18.24 45.38 2.13
CA ARG A 114 18.24 45.83 3.52
C ARG A 114 18.55 44.60 4.38
N SER A 115 19.47 44.73 5.33
CA SER A 115 19.88 43.66 6.26
C SER A 115 18.69 42.93 6.91
N THR A 116 17.57 43.62 7.12
CA THR A 116 16.34 43.08 7.69
C THR A 116 15.61 42.08 6.78
N ASP A 117 15.69 42.25 5.46
CA ASP A 117 15.03 41.39 4.49
C ASP A 117 15.83 40.10 4.27
N ALA A 118 17.16 40.20 4.25
CA ALA A 118 18.06 39.05 4.27
C ALA A 118 17.85 38.17 5.52
N GLU A 119 17.73 38.81 6.68
CA GLU A 119 17.50 38.09 7.93
C GLU A 119 16.12 37.43 7.99
N ARG A 120 15.07 38.10 7.49
CA ARG A 120 13.74 37.50 7.37
C ARG A 120 13.74 36.28 6.45
N ALA A 121 14.45 36.35 5.32
CA ALA A 121 14.62 35.23 4.39
C ALA A 121 15.40 34.06 5.03
N ALA A 122 16.49 34.34 5.74
CA ALA A 122 17.26 33.31 6.45
C ALA A 122 16.41 32.57 7.49
N ARG A 123 15.55 33.26 8.24
CA ARG A 123 14.65 32.63 9.23
C ARG A 123 13.56 31.77 8.59
N THR A 124 13.02 32.20 7.45
CA THR A 124 12.03 31.40 6.70
C THR A 124 12.67 30.14 6.15
N LEU A 125 13.86 30.26 5.54
CA LEU A 125 14.63 29.10 5.07
C LEU A 125 15.00 28.14 6.21
N ALA A 126 15.45 28.65 7.36
CA ALA A 126 15.74 27.81 8.52
C ALA A 126 14.50 27.03 9.00
N THR A 127 13.32 27.67 8.96
CA THR A 127 12.06 27.03 9.32
C THR A 127 11.70 25.94 8.30
N LEU A 128 11.84 26.20 7.00
CA LEU A 128 11.58 25.22 5.95
C LEU A 128 12.55 24.03 5.98
N VAL A 129 13.84 24.28 6.22
CA VAL A 129 14.82 23.18 6.38
C VAL A 129 14.50 22.35 7.62
N LYS A 130 14.04 22.98 8.70
CA LYS A 130 13.59 22.26 9.90
C LYS A 130 12.36 21.40 9.60
N THR A 131 11.35 21.91 8.91
CA THR A 131 10.17 21.11 8.54
C THR A 131 10.53 19.97 7.60
N LEU A 132 11.44 20.17 6.64
CA LEU A 132 11.95 19.10 5.79
C LEU A 132 12.69 18.01 6.57
N ARG A 133 13.48 18.38 7.58
CA ARG A 133 14.16 17.41 8.46
C ARG A 133 13.17 16.60 9.31
N GLU A 134 12.13 17.25 9.82
CA GLU A 134 11.06 16.57 10.58
C GLU A 134 10.30 15.58 9.69
N VAL A 135 9.96 15.98 8.46
CA VAL A 135 9.33 15.09 7.47
C VAL A 135 10.25 13.91 7.10
N ALA A 136 11.54 14.14 6.88
CA ALA A 136 12.50 13.07 6.59
C ALA A 136 12.70 12.10 7.77
N ALA A 137 12.57 12.57 9.01
CA ALA A 137 12.63 11.71 10.20
C ALA A 137 11.39 10.81 10.29
N LEU A 138 10.19 11.36 10.05
CA LEU A 138 8.94 10.58 10.02
C LEU A 138 8.98 9.47 8.96
N GLN A 139 9.57 9.72 7.79
CA GLN A 139 9.75 8.68 6.76
C GLN A 139 10.67 7.53 7.18
N ARG A 140 11.68 7.80 8.01
CA ARG A 140 12.61 6.77 8.51
C ARG A 140 11.96 5.89 9.57
N ASP A 141 11.16 6.48 10.46
CA ASP A 141 10.44 5.75 11.50
C ASP A 141 9.30 4.88 10.94
N GLU A 142 8.70 5.27 9.80
CA GLU A 142 7.67 4.50 9.11
C GLU A 142 8.21 3.31 8.28
N LYS A 143 9.53 3.25 8.00
CA LYS A 143 10.20 2.13 7.32
C LYS A 143 11.15 1.34 8.24
N PRO A 144 10.66 0.69 9.33
CA PRO A 144 11.54 -0.05 10.23
C PRO A 144 12.05 -1.39 9.65
N GLU A 145 11.49 -1.90 8.55
CA GLU A 145 11.83 -3.25 8.03
C GLU A 145 12.97 -3.30 7.00
N GLN A 146 13.54 -2.17 6.56
CA GLN A 146 14.64 -2.15 5.57
C GLN A 146 15.98 -1.66 6.13
N ALA A 147 16.03 -1.25 7.40
CA ALA A 147 17.21 -0.64 8.03
C ALA A 147 18.17 -1.64 8.69
N SER A 148 18.18 -2.92 8.30
CA SER A 148 19.17 -3.90 8.78
C SER A 148 20.18 -4.34 7.70
N GLY A 149 20.19 -3.71 6.52
CA GLY A 149 21.12 -4.09 5.45
C GLY A 149 21.76 -2.96 4.64
N GLU A 150 21.10 -1.82 4.41
CA GLU A 150 21.57 -0.81 3.44
C GLU A 150 21.88 0.57 4.04
N GLY A 151 21.34 0.90 5.22
CA GLY A 151 21.50 2.23 5.82
C GLY A 151 22.89 2.51 6.41
N GLU A 152 23.61 1.50 6.89
CA GLU A 152 24.95 1.72 7.48
C GLU A 152 26.01 2.13 6.44
N ASP A 153 25.84 1.71 5.18
CA ASP A 153 26.76 2.06 4.08
C ASP A 153 26.54 3.52 3.64
N GLU A 154 25.28 3.96 3.45
CA GLU A 154 24.98 5.34 3.02
C GLU A 154 25.42 6.40 4.05
N PHE A 155 25.28 6.12 5.35
CA PHE A 155 25.79 7.03 6.39
C PHE A 155 27.32 7.03 6.47
N ARG A 156 27.97 5.91 6.15
CA ARG A 156 29.45 5.80 6.11
C ARG A 156 30.01 6.56 4.91
N ASP A 157 29.37 6.46 3.75
CA ASP A 157 29.70 7.23 2.54
C ASP A 157 29.58 8.75 2.76
N LEU A 158 28.56 9.19 3.50
CA LEU A 158 28.37 10.59 3.86
C LEU A 158 29.46 11.14 4.79
N GLU A 159 29.93 10.34 5.75
CA GLU A 159 31.02 10.74 6.64
C GLU A 159 32.38 10.73 5.92
N GLU A 160 32.59 9.78 5.01
CA GLU A 160 33.77 9.73 4.14
C GLU A 160 33.82 10.94 3.20
N PHE A 161 32.70 11.26 2.52
CA PHE A 161 32.60 12.44 1.67
C PHE A 161 32.82 13.75 2.45
N ARG A 162 32.29 13.85 3.67
CA ARG A 162 32.54 14.99 4.57
C ARG A 162 34.01 15.12 4.95
N SER A 163 34.66 14.01 5.24
CA SER A 163 36.08 13.97 5.58
C SER A 163 36.95 14.38 4.39
N GLU A 164 36.65 13.88 3.19
CA GLU A 164 37.36 14.25 1.96
C GLU A 164 37.18 15.73 1.61
N LEU A 165 35.96 16.25 1.78
CA LEU A 165 35.67 17.66 1.55
C LEU A 165 36.43 18.57 2.54
N ALA A 166 36.48 18.19 3.81
CA ALA A 166 37.25 18.91 4.83
C ALA A 166 38.75 18.91 4.50
N GLU A 167 39.31 17.77 4.11
CA GLU A 167 40.72 17.66 3.74
C GLU A 167 41.06 18.52 2.52
N ARG A 168 40.16 18.54 1.52
CA ARG A 168 40.33 19.36 0.31
C ARG A 168 40.26 20.85 0.60
N LEU A 169 39.35 21.28 1.48
CA LEU A 169 39.26 22.67 1.95
C LEU A 169 40.51 23.08 2.74
N ASP A 170 41.03 22.21 3.60
CA ASP A 170 42.26 22.47 4.35
C ASP A 170 43.48 22.54 3.45
N ARG A 171 43.52 21.74 2.39
CA ARG A 171 44.57 21.81 1.36
C ARG A 171 44.52 23.14 0.60
N LEU A 172 43.32 23.59 0.22
CA LEU A 172 43.11 24.86 -0.49
C LEU A 172 43.37 26.08 0.40
N ARG A 173 43.08 25.97 1.70
CA ARG A 173 43.41 26.99 2.70
C ARG A 173 44.92 27.10 2.90
N ARG A 174 45.63 25.96 2.98
CA ARG A 174 47.09 25.93 3.10
C ARG A 174 47.79 26.46 1.86
N SER A 175 47.30 26.18 0.65
CA SER A 175 47.88 26.73 -0.58
C SER A 175 47.71 28.25 -0.68
N ARG A 176 46.56 28.79 -0.24
CA ARG A 176 46.32 30.25 -0.19
C ARG A 176 47.07 30.99 0.92
N ALA A 177 47.59 30.28 1.92
CA ALA A 177 48.38 30.87 3.00
C ALA A 177 49.90 30.82 2.71
N ALA A 178 50.31 30.14 1.63
CA ALA A 178 51.70 30.00 1.19
C ALA A 178 52.04 30.86 -0.05
N GLU A 179 51.04 31.53 -0.65
CA GLU A 179 51.16 32.67 -1.56
C GLU A 179 51.05 33.99 -0.78
#